data_AF-A0A966TZU6-F1
#
_entry.id   AF-A0A966TZU6-F1
#
_cell.length_a   1.000
_cell.length_b   1.000
_cell.length_c   1.000
_cell.angle_alpha   90.00
_cell.angle_beta   90.00
_cell.angle_gamma   90.00
#
_symmetry.space_group_name_H-M   'P 1'
#
loop_
_entity.id
_entity.type
_entity.pdbx_description
1 polymer ?
#
loop_
_entity_poly.entity_id
_entity_poly.type
_entity_poly.pdbx_seq_one_letter_code
_entity_poly.pdbx_strand_id
1 'polypeptide(L)' 'TNRPPPGAAGDVSAGYLRQMAAYRALLRLAFPGRVVQCALLWTYSARLMPLEDALLDIHQPAAS' A
#
# COMPACT_ATOMS: atom_id res chain seq x y z
N THR A 1 -0.51 14.24 10.07
CA THR A 1 -1.54 13.61 10.92
C THR A 1 -1.25 12.15 11.28
N ASN A 2 -0.29 11.46 10.63
CA ASN A 2 0.09 10.09 11.02
C ASN A 2 1.47 10.07 11.72
N ARG A 3 1.56 10.71 12.88
CA ARG A 3 2.76 10.72 13.73
C ARG A 3 2.37 10.32 15.15
N PRO A 4 3.07 9.36 15.77
CA PRO A 4 4.17 8.55 15.23
C PRO A 4 3.74 7.59 14.10
N PRO A 5 4.67 7.07 13.28
CA PRO A 5 4.34 6.06 12.28
C PRO A 5 3.79 4.79 12.93
N PRO A 6 2.85 4.09 12.28
CA PRO A 6 2.28 2.84 12.80
C PRO A 6 3.35 1.76 13.02
N GLY A 7 3.07 0.86 13.96
CA GLY A 7 3.94 -0.25 14.30
C GLY A 7 3.99 -1.31 13.20
N ALA A 8 2.82 -1.63 12.62
CA ALA A 8 2.65 -2.61 11.55
C ALA A 8 1.85 -2.05 10.37
N ALA A 9 1.93 -2.75 9.23
CA ALA A 9 1.24 -2.36 8.00
C ALA A 9 -0.29 -2.34 8.15
N GLY A 10 -0.86 -3.23 8.98
CA GLY A 10 -2.30 -3.26 9.25
C GLY A 10 -2.82 -2.06 10.04
N ASP A 11 -1.94 -1.34 10.74
CA ASP A 11 -2.32 -0.14 11.50
C ASP A 11 -2.24 1.15 10.65
N VAL A 12 -1.82 1.02 9.38
CA VAL A 12 -1.84 2.13 8.43
C VAL A 12 -3.29 2.51 8.17
N SER A 13 -3.57 3.82 8.12
CA SER A 13 -4.94 4.29 7.92
C SER A 13 -5.52 3.75 6.61
N ALA A 14 -6.78 3.32 6.66
CA ALA A 14 -7.44 2.69 5.52
C ALA A 14 -7.45 3.57 4.26
N GLY A 15 -7.43 4.90 4.41
CA GLY A 15 -7.31 5.83 3.28
C GLY A 15 -5.99 5.67 2.51
N TYR A 16 -4.86 5.53 3.23
CA TYR A 16 -3.55 5.30 2.62
C TYR A 16 -3.49 3.90 1.98
N LEU A 17 -4.05 2.89 2.64
CA LEU A 17 -4.10 1.53 2.09
C LEU A 17 -4.91 1.47 0.80
N ARG A 18 -6.08 2.15 0.74
CA ARG A 18 -6.87 2.26 -0.50
C ARG A 18 -6.12 2.97 -1.61
N GLN A 19 -5.38 4.04 -1.30
CA GLN A 19 -4.56 4.75 -2.29
C GLN A 19 -3.46 3.84 -2.86
N MET A 20 -2.74 3.13 -1.99
CA MET A 20 -1.70 2.18 -2.40
C MET A 20 -2.27 1.02 -3.20
N ALA A 21 -3.45 0.50 -2.83
CA ALA A 21 -4.15 -0.55 -3.57
C ALA A 21 -4.54 -0.08 -4.98
N ALA A 22 -5.05 1.15 -5.12
CA ALA A 22 -5.37 1.75 -6.41
C ALA A 22 -4.13 1.93 -7.31
N TYR A 23 -3.01 2.42 -6.74
CA TYR A 23 -1.76 2.53 -7.48
C TYR A 23 -1.22 1.18 -7.94
N ARG A 24 -1.26 0.17 -7.07
CA ARG A 24 -0.86 -1.19 -7.43
C ARG A 24 -1.71 -1.74 -8.57
N ALA A 25 -3.03 -1.54 -8.53
CA ALA A 25 -3.94 -1.98 -9.58
C ALA A 25 -3.62 -1.31 -10.93
N LEU A 26 -3.42 0.01 -10.92
CA LEU A 26 -3.06 0.77 -12.12
C LEU A 26 -1.72 0.32 -12.71
N LEU A 27 -0.70 0.09 -11.86
CA LEU A 27 0.61 -0.37 -12.31
C LEU A 27 0.57 -1.80 -12.88
N ARG A 28 -0.22 -2.71 -12.29
CA ARG A 28 -0.42 -4.06 -12.83
C ARG A 28 -1.06 -4.04 -14.22
N LEU A 29 -1.96 -3.09 -14.48
CA LEU A 29 -2.56 -2.88 -15.80
C LEU A 29 -1.54 -2.30 -16.79
N ALA A 30 -0.76 -1.31 -16.37
CA ALA A 30 0.21 -0.63 -17.23
C ALA A 30 1.42 -1.51 -17.61
N PHE A 31 1.80 -2.46 -16.75
CA PHE A 31 2.97 -3.31 -16.90
C PHE A 31 2.62 -4.80 -16.87
N PRO A 32 1.95 -5.33 -17.91
CA PRO A 32 1.58 -6.74 -17.95
C PRO A 32 2.83 -7.63 -17.88
N GLY A 33 2.73 -8.72 -17.09
CA GLY A 33 3.84 -9.66 -16.86
C GLY A 33 4.92 -9.19 -15.88
N ARG A 34 4.74 -8.03 -15.22
CA ARG A 34 5.63 -7.57 -14.14
C ARG A 34 4.99 -7.75 -12.77
N VAL A 35 5.80 -8.13 -11.78
CA VAL A 35 5.38 -8.18 -10.38
C VAL A 35 5.43 -6.76 -9.80
N VAL A 36 4.33 -6.29 -9.24
CA VAL A 36 4.23 -5.00 -8.55
C VAL A 36 4.15 -5.26 -7.04
N GLN A 37 5.15 -4.79 -6.31
CA GLN A 37 5.21 -4.82 -4.84
C GLN A 37 5.13 -3.39 -4.28
N CYS A 38 4.49 -3.23 -3.14
CA CYS A 38 4.29 -1.92 -2.51
C CYS A 38 4.98 -1.85 -1.14
N ALA A 39 5.53 -0.68 -0.83
CA ALA A 39 6.08 -0.38 0.49
C ALA A 39 5.91 1.11 0.82
N LEU A 40 5.84 1.44 2.10
CA LEU A 40 5.87 2.81 2.61
C LEU A 40 7.23 3.10 3.25
N LEU A 41 7.83 4.22 2.86
CA LEU A 41 9.04 4.74 3.51
C LEU A 41 8.65 5.76 4.59
N TRP A 42 8.85 5.39 5.85
CA TRP A 42 8.64 6.28 6.99
C TRP A 42 9.91 7.08 7.26
N THR A 43 9.90 8.36 6.88
CA THR A 43 11.06 9.24 7.04
C THR A 43 11.34 9.63 8.49
N TYR A 44 10.34 9.60 9.37
CA TYR A 44 10.50 9.91 10.79
C TYR A 44 11.41 8.90 11.51
N SER A 45 11.32 7.62 11.16
CA SER A 45 12.06 6.52 11.78
C SER A 45 13.03 5.80 10.84
N ALA A 46 13.24 6.35 9.63
CA ALA A 46 14.03 5.74 8.55
C ALA A 46 13.68 4.26 8.29
N ARG A 47 12.37 3.93 8.33
CA ARG A 47 11.87 2.56 8.21
C ARG A 47 11.18 2.35 6.87
N LEU A 48 11.59 1.33 6.13
CA LEU A 48 10.80 0.80 5.02
C LEU A 48 9.82 -0.25 5.54
N MET A 49 8.54 -0.09 5.21
CA MET A 49 7.45 -0.98 5.61
C MET A 49 6.82 -1.60 4.36
N PRO A 50 7.09 -2.89 4.06
CA PRO A 50 6.39 -3.60 3.00
C PRO A 50 4.88 -3.67 3.27
N LEU A 51 4.08 -3.61 2.21
CA LEU A 51 2.64 -3.83 2.27
C LEU A 51 2.34 -5.18 1.62
N GLU A 52 1.79 -6.10 2.40
CA GLU A 52 1.44 -7.43 1.91
C GLU A 52 0.33 -7.37 0.86
N ASP A 53 0.40 -8.29 -0.11
CA ASP A 53 -0.56 -8.28 -1.21
C ASP A 53 -2.00 -8.49 -0.72
N ALA A 54 -2.20 -9.41 0.24
CA ALA A 54 -3.49 -9.69 0.85
C ALA A 54 -4.08 -8.45 1.57
N LEU A 55 -3.23 -7.66 2.24
CA LEU A 55 -3.66 -6.42 2.89
C LEU A 55 -4.15 -5.39 1.86
N LEU A 56 -3.48 -5.30 0.71
CA LEU A 56 -3.92 -4.37 -0.34
C LEU A 56 -5.11 -4.92 -1.14
N ASP A 57 -5.30 -6.24 -1.20
CA ASP A 57 -6.43 -6.88 -1.89
C ASP A 57 -7.76 -6.53 -1.24
N ILE A 58 -7.85 -6.54 0.09
CA ILE A 58 -9.06 -6.13 0.83
C ILE A 58 -9.39 -4.63 0.68
N HIS A 59 -8.46 -3.83 0.17
CA HIS A 59 -8.61 -2.39 -0.04
C HIS A 59 -8.67 -2.00 -1.52
N GLN A 60 -8.77 -2.97 -2.43
CA GLN A 60 -8.98 -2.67 -3.84
C GLN A 60 -10.30 -1.90 -4.05
N PRO A 61 -10.33 -0.93 -4.97
CA PRO A 61 -11.59 -0.31 -5.35
C PRO A 61 -12.53 -1.37 -5.94
N ALA A 62 -13.82 -1.29 -5.62
CA ALA A 62 -14.81 -2.14 -6.26
C ALA A 62 -14.71 -1.95 -7.79
N ALA A 63 -14.65 -3.05 -8.53
CA ALA A 63 -14.68 -3.00 -9.99
C ALA A 63 -15.97 -2.29 -10.41
N SER A 64 -15.84 -1.22 -11.19
CA SER A 64 -16.96 -0.50 -11.80
C SER A 64 -17.47 -1.26 -13.02
#